data_AF-A0A5A5TBW8-F1
#
_entry.id   AF-A0A5A5TBW8-F1
#
_cell.length_a   1.000
_cell.length_b   1.000
_cell.length_c   1.000
_cell.angle_alpha   90.00
_cell.angle_beta   90.00
_cell.angle_gamma   90.00
#
_symmetry.space_group_name_H-M   'P 1'
#
loop_
_entity.id
_entity.type
_entity.pdbx_description
1 polymer ?
#
loop_
_entity_poly.entity_id
_entity_poly.type
_entity_poly.pdbx_seq_one_letter_code
_entity_poly.pdbx_strand_id
1 'polypeptide(L)'
;MLTRLIENRREHPEVAQLHEQVQSAEATPPDLREQARQVNQAFADLLRQLIVEGQAEGSVIDADPDQLLTVVSATLDGLTRLVVSNPERYHQHFPDASIILTMLKPSPLGSEERKE
;
A
#
# COMPACT_ATOMS: atom_id res chain seq x y z
N MET A 1 4.31 0.18 11.81
CA MET A 1 4.28 1.37 10.94
C MET A 1 3.31 1.22 9.76
N LEU A 2 3.31 0.09 9.03
CA LEU A 2 2.30 -0.24 7.99
C LEU A 2 0.84 -0.03 8.44
N THR A 3 0.51 -0.34 9.69
CA THR A 3 -0.81 -0.05 10.27
C THR A 3 -1.22 1.41 10.13
N ARG A 4 -0.33 2.34 10.51
CA ARG A 4 -0.62 3.79 10.46
C ARG A 4 -0.83 4.28 9.03
N LEU A 5 -0.13 3.67 8.07
CA LEU A 5 -0.31 3.98 6.66
C LEU A 5 -1.72 3.59 6.18
N ILE A 6 -2.17 2.38 6.52
CA ILE A 6 -3.51 1.90 6.15
C ILE A 6 -4.59 2.78 6.80
N GLU A 7 -4.45 3.10 8.09
CA GLU A 7 -5.39 3.98 8.79
C GLU A 7 -5.38 5.40 8.22
N ASN A 8 -4.21 5.96 7.87
CA ASN A 8 -4.14 7.27 7.23
C ASN A 8 -4.88 7.30 5.87
N ARG A 9 -4.78 6.23 5.06
CA ARG A 9 -5.55 6.09 3.81
C ARG A 9 -7.05 6.01 4.06
N ARG A 10 -7.48 5.47 5.20
CA ARG A 10 -8.88 5.40 5.61
C ARG A 10 -9.42 6.77 6.03
N GLU A 11 -8.63 7.51 6.80
CA GLU A 11 -8.98 8.82 7.35
C GLU A 11 -8.94 9.93 6.30
N HIS A 12 -8.02 9.82 5.33
CA HIS A 12 -7.74 10.85 4.33
C HIS A 12 -7.69 10.30 2.89
N PRO A 13 -8.76 9.63 2.40
CA PRO A 13 -8.80 9.09 1.03
C PRO A 13 -8.64 10.17 -0.04
N GLU A 14 -9.11 11.39 0.20
CA GLU A 14 -9.02 12.54 -0.70
C GLU A 14 -7.58 12.95 -0.98
N VAL A 15 -6.68 12.82 -0.01
CA VAL A 15 -5.26 13.19 -0.17
C VAL A 15 -4.58 12.25 -1.16
N ALA A 16 -4.83 10.95 -1.02
CA ALA A 16 -4.30 9.95 -1.94
C ALA A 16 -4.90 10.07 -3.35
N GLN A 17 -6.21 10.38 -3.47
CA GLN A 17 -6.83 10.62 -4.77
C GLN A 17 -6.28 11.87 -5.47
N LEU A 18 -6.07 12.95 -4.72
CA LEU A 18 -5.47 14.17 -5.26
C LEU A 18 -4.06 13.88 -5.80
N HIS A 19 -3.24 13.16 -5.05
CA HIS A 19 -1.90 12.74 -5.50
C HIS A 19 -1.93 11.93 -6.79
N GLU A 20 -2.91 11.03 -6.95
CA GLU A 20 -3.08 10.25 -8.18
C GLU A 20 -3.51 11.13 -9.36
N GLN A 21 -4.44 12.06 -9.14
CA GLN A 21 -4.92 12.99 -10.17
C GLN A 21 -3.81 13.93 -10.66
N VAL A 22 -3.00 14.46 -9.75
CA VAL A 22 -1.86 15.33 -10.09
C VAL A 22 -0.90 14.61 -11.05
N GLN A 23 -0.66 13.32 -10.85
CA GLN A 23 0.25 12.54 -11.70
C GLN A 23 -0.34 12.19 -13.07
N SER A 24 -1.63 11.85 -13.11
CA SER A 24 -2.30 11.31 -14.30
C SER A 24 -2.89 12.38 -15.22
N ALA A 25 -3.18 13.57 -14.72
CA ALA A 25 -3.80 14.62 -15.53
C ALA A 25 -2.79 15.27 -16.48
N GLU A 26 -3.14 15.32 -17.78
CA GLU A 26 -2.34 16.00 -18.82
C GLU A 26 -2.18 17.49 -18.51
N ALA A 27 -3.21 18.11 -17.94
CA ALA A 27 -3.23 19.52 -17.57
C ALA A 27 -2.31 19.89 -16.39
N THR A 28 -1.78 18.92 -15.64
CA THR A 28 -0.86 19.21 -14.53
C THR A 28 0.46 19.78 -15.06
N PRO A 29 0.91 20.93 -14.52
CA PRO A 29 2.24 21.48 -14.80
C PRO A 29 3.38 20.45 -14.60
N PRO A 30 4.39 20.39 -15.49
CA PRO A 30 5.44 19.38 -15.42
C PRO A 30 6.24 19.36 -14.11
N ASP A 31 6.46 20.53 -13.51
CA ASP A 31 7.11 20.72 -12.22
C ASP A 31 6.31 20.11 -11.07
N LEU A 32 4.98 20.31 -11.06
CA LEU A 32 4.09 19.69 -10.07
C LEU A 32 4.00 18.17 -10.26
N ARG A 33 4.00 17.69 -11.52
CA ARG A 33 4.05 16.26 -11.83
C ARG A 33 5.34 15.62 -11.31
N GLU A 34 6.47 16.30 -11.48
CA GLU A 34 7.77 15.84 -11.00
C GLU A 34 7.83 15.84 -9.45
N GLN A 35 7.33 16.88 -8.79
CA GLN A 35 7.21 16.89 -7.33
C GLN A 35 6.35 15.74 -6.81
N ALA A 36 5.19 15.49 -7.43
CA ALA A 36 4.32 14.38 -7.06
C ALA A 36 5.02 13.03 -7.24
N ARG A 37 5.80 12.87 -8.32
CA ARG A 37 6.62 11.67 -8.55
C ARG A 37 7.67 11.47 -7.46
N GLN A 38 8.36 12.53 -7.04
CA GLN A 38 9.36 12.46 -5.97
C GLN A 38 8.75 12.06 -4.63
N VAL A 39 7.58 12.60 -4.29
CA VAL A 39 6.84 12.20 -3.08
C VAL A 39 6.45 10.72 -3.16
N ASN A 40 5.94 10.28 -4.32
CA ASN A 40 5.59 8.87 -4.52
C ASN A 40 6.80 7.94 -4.44
N GLN A 41 7.95 8.35 -4.96
CA GLN A 41 9.19 7.57 -4.85
C GLN A 41 9.63 7.45 -3.40
N ALA A 42 9.68 8.57 -2.66
CA ALA A 42 10.05 8.56 -1.24
C ALA A 42 9.10 7.69 -0.42
N PHE A 43 7.81 7.71 -0.74
CA PHE A 43 6.80 6.84 -0.14
C PHE A 43 7.05 5.36 -0.45
N ALA A 44 7.33 5.03 -1.72
CA ALA A 44 7.63 3.67 -2.14
C ALA A 44 8.90 3.12 -1.46
N ASP A 45 9.95 3.95 -1.35
CA ASP A 45 11.21 3.58 -0.69
C ASP A 45 10.98 3.28 0.79
N LEU A 46 10.20 4.13 1.49
CA LEU A 46 9.83 3.91 2.88
C LEU A 46 9.02 2.61 3.04
N LEU A 47 8.02 2.39 2.18
CA LEU A 47 7.18 1.20 2.25
C LEU A 47 7.99 -0.07 2.01
N ARG A 48 8.93 -0.03 1.06
CA ARG A 48 9.85 -1.13 0.79
C ARG A 48 10.75 -1.41 1.99
N GLN A 49 11.29 -0.38 2.63
CA GLN A 49 12.08 -0.54 3.85
C GLN A 49 11.27 -1.25 4.95
N LEU A 50 10.02 -0.84 5.17
CA LEU A 50 9.14 -1.47 6.16
C LEU A 50 8.84 -2.95 5.85
N ILE A 51 8.73 -3.30 4.57
CA ILE A 51 8.59 -4.71 4.14
C ILE A 51 9.83 -5.50 4.53
N VAL A 52 11.03 -5.00 4.20
CA VAL A 52 12.31 -5.66 4.51
C VAL A 52 12.51 -5.82 6.02
N GLU A 53 12.20 -4.79 6.81
CA GLU A 53 12.24 -4.86 8.28
C GLU A 53 11.26 -5.92 8.80
N GLY A 54 10.03 -5.92 8.30
CA GLY A 54 9.02 -6.92 8.67
C GLY A 54 9.42 -8.36 8.32
N GLN A 55 10.12 -8.55 7.20
CA GLN A 55 10.67 -9.85 6.79
C GLN A 55 11.78 -10.32 7.72
N ALA A 56 12.72 -9.42 8.06
CA ALA A 56 13.80 -9.73 9.00
C ALA A 56 13.27 -10.12 10.40
N GLU A 57 12.14 -9.54 10.81
CA GLU A 57 11.46 -9.86 12.08
C GLU A 57 10.52 -11.07 11.98
N GLY A 58 10.32 -11.63 10.79
CA GLY A 58 9.39 -12.75 10.55
C GLY A 58 7.90 -12.37 10.64
N SER A 59 7.58 -11.08 10.65
CA SER A 59 6.20 -10.57 10.66
C SER A 59 5.58 -10.44 9.27
N VAL A 60 6.42 -10.42 8.23
CA VAL A 60 6.05 -10.41 6.81
C VAL A 60 6.65 -11.64 6.12
N ILE A 61 5.92 -12.20 5.16
CA ILE A 61 6.34 -13.36 4.36
C ILE A 61 7.69 -13.12 3.66
N ASP A 62 8.56 -14.12 3.69
CA ASP A 62 9.83 -14.13 2.96
C ASP A 62 9.59 -14.39 1.47
N ALA A 63 9.32 -13.31 0.75
CA ALA A 63 9.07 -13.21 -0.68
C ALA A 63 9.84 -11.99 -1.24
N ASP A 64 9.81 -11.81 -2.55
CA ASP A 64 10.47 -10.66 -3.19
C ASP A 64 9.90 -9.31 -2.63
N PRO A 65 10.74 -8.44 -2.04
CA PRO A 65 10.27 -7.19 -1.43
C PRO A 65 9.62 -6.23 -2.42
N ASP A 66 10.05 -6.21 -3.68
CA ASP A 66 9.54 -5.30 -4.70
C ASP A 66 8.18 -5.81 -5.24
N GLN A 67 7.99 -7.13 -5.27
CA GLN A 67 6.67 -7.74 -5.52
C GLN A 67 5.69 -7.42 -4.38
N LEU A 68 6.13 -7.55 -3.12
CA LEU A 68 5.31 -7.18 -1.97
C LEU A 68 4.97 -5.68 -1.98
N LEU A 69 5.93 -4.82 -2.30
CA LEU A 69 5.70 -3.39 -2.47
C LEU A 69 4.60 -3.12 -3.49
N THR A 70 4.66 -3.81 -4.64
CA THR A 70 3.67 -3.68 -5.71
C THR A 70 2.27 -4.08 -5.23
N VAL A 71 2.15 -5.23 -4.56
CA VAL A 71 0.86 -5.74 -4.07
C VAL A 71 0.27 -4.83 -3.00
N VAL A 72 1.07 -4.38 -2.04
CA VAL A 72 0.62 -3.49 -0.97
C VAL A 72 0.18 -2.15 -1.56
N SER A 73 0.97 -1.58 -2.47
CA SER A 73 0.64 -0.30 -3.13
C SER A 73 -0.67 -0.41 -3.92
N ALA A 74 -0.82 -1.44 -4.75
CA ALA A 74 -2.04 -1.68 -5.53
C ALA A 74 -3.27 -1.90 -4.63
N THR A 75 -3.09 -2.59 -3.50
CA THR A 75 -4.16 -2.79 -2.52
C THR A 75 -4.60 -1.46 -1.92
N LEU A 76 -3.65 -0.63 -1.46
CA LEU A 76 -3.96 0.68 -0.90
C LEU A 76 -4.66 1.60 -1.91
N ASP A 77 -4.17 1.65 -3.15
CA ASP A 77 -4.76 2.48 -4.20
C ASP A 77 -6.16 2.01 -4.58
N GLY A 78 -6.36 0.69 -4.73
CA GLY A 78 -7.68 0.11 -4.97
C GLY A 78 -8.68 0.42 -3.85
N LEU A 79 -8.25 0.30 -2.59
CA LEU A 79 -9.07 0.64 -1.42
C LEU A 79 -9.43 2.12 -1.38
N THR A 80 -8.49 3.02 -1.70
CA THR A 80 -8.76 4.46 -1.75
C THR A 80 -9.72 4.82 -2.90
N ARG A 81 -9.65 4.14 -4.04
CA ARG A 81 -10.59 4.38 -5.17
C ARG A 81 -12.03 3.95 -4.87
N LEU A 82 -12.27 3.07 -3.89
CA LEU A 82 -13.62 2.67 -3.49
C LEU A 82 -14.45 3.85 -2.97
N VAL A 83 -13.84 4.90 -2.41
CA VAL A 83 -14.58 6.13 -2.03
C VAL A 83 -15.37 6.70 -3.20
N VAL A 84 -14.78 6.68 -4.40
CA VAL A 84 -15.40 7.28 -5.60
C VAL A 84 -16.33 6.29 -6.27
N SER A 85 -15.93 5.02 -6.38
CA SER A 85 -16.66 4.02 -7.17
C SER A 85 -17.79 3.32 -6.40
N ASN A 86 -17.70 3.23 -5.07
CA ASN A 86 -18.72 2.60 -4.21
C ASN A 86 -18.62 3.11 -2.75
N PRO A 87 -19.09 4.34 -2.49
CA PRO A 87 -18.93 4.99 -1.18
C PRO A 87 -19.62 4.23 -0.05
N GLU A 88 -20.77 3.60 -0.30
CA GLU A 88 -21.47 2.79 0.71
C GLU A 88 -20.60 1.61 1.17
N ARG A 89 -19.99 0.90 0.23
CA ARG A 89 -19.08 -0.22 0.54
C ARG A 89 -17.81 0.27 1.25
N TYR A 90 -17.28 1.42 0.85
CA TYR A 90 -16.12 2.03 1.53
C TYR A 90 -16.45 2.28 3.01
N HIS A 91 -17.54 2.98 3.31
CA HIS A 91 -17.88 3.33 4.69
C HIS A 91 -18.22 2.11 5.57
N GLN A 92 -18.83 1.08 4.98
CA GLN A 92 -19.24 -0.12 5.73
C GLN A 92 -18.13 -1.18 5.87
N HIS A 93 -17.23 -1.26 4.88
CA HIS A 93 -16.34 -2.42 4.71
C HIS A 93 -14.89 -2.06 4.38
N PHE A 94 -14.45 -0.82 4.61
CA PHE A 94 -13.02 -0.52 4.57
C PHE A 94 -12.28 -1.44 5.55
N PRO A 95 -11.26 -2.20 5.11
CA PRO A 95 -10.61 -3.19 5.96
C PRO A 95 -9.84 -2.51 7.09
N ASP A 96 -9.94 -3.08 8.28
CA ASP A 96 -9.02 -2.76 9.36
C ASP A 96 -7.58 -3.11 8.94
N ALA A 97 -6.61 -2.31 9.38
CA ALA A 97 -5.22 -2.55 9.04
C ALA A 97 -4.72 -3.96 9.40
N SER A 98 -5.25 -4.56 10.47
CA SER A 98 -4.93 -5.94 10.86
C SER A 98 -5.31 -6.98 9.81
N ILE A 99 -6.36 -6.75 9.01
CA ILE A 99 -6.77 -7.66 7.93
C ILE A 99 -5.69 -7.68 6.85
N ILE A 100 -5.27 -6.51 6.37
CA ILE A 100 -4.21 -6.39 5.35
C ILE A 100 -2.89 -6.96 5.88
N LEU A 101 -2.52 -6.64 7.11
CA LEU A 101 -1.31 -7.18 7.73
C LEU A 101 -1.34 -8.71 7.86
N THR A 102 -2.51 -9.29 8.15
CA THR A 102 -2.65 -10.74 8.23
C THR A 102 -2.44 -11.41 6.88
N MET A 103 -2.84 -10.77 5.78
CA MET A 103 -2.56 -11.27 4.43
C MET A 103 -1.06 -11.32 4.09
N LEU A 104 -0.24 -10.50 4.75
CA LEU A 104 1.21 -10.45 4.55
C LEU A 104 1.98 -11.42 5.47
N LYS A 105 1.31 -12.04 6.45
CA LYS A 105 1.98 -12.94 7.40
C LYS A 105 2.44 -14.23 6.71
N PRO A 106 3.57 -14.81 7.14
CA PRO A 106 3.97 -16.14 6.70
C PRO A 106 2.87 -17.17 7.00
N SER A 107 2.51 -18.00 6.02
CA SER A 107 1.62 -19.14 6.26
C SER A 107 2.38 -20.22 7.03
N PRO A 108 1.80 -20.80 8.10
CA PRO A 108 2.42 -21.94 8.81
C PRO A 108 2.60 -23.18 7.92
N LEU A 109 1.90 -23.26 6.78
CA LEU A 109 2.01 -24.37 5.83
C LEU A 109 3.20 -24.21 4.86
N GLY A 110 3.77 -23.02 4.70
CA GLY A 110 4.83 -22.73 3.71
C GLY A 110 6.27 -22.97 4.18
N SER A 111 6.45 -23.41 5.44
CA SER A 111 7.75 -23.72 6.03
C SER A 111 8.16 -25.20 5.92
N GLU A 112 7.25 -26.10 5.56
CA GLU A 112 7.55 -27.54 5.42
C GLU A 112 7.99 -27.94 4.00
N GLU A 113 7.62 -27.19 2.96
CA GLU A 113 7.85 -27.58 1.56
C GLU A 113 9.16 -27.05 0.94
N ARG A 114 9.99 -26.29 1.67
CA ARG A 114 11.29 -25.77 1.17
C ARG A 114 12.50 -26.63 1.60
N LYS A 115 12.35 -27.96 1.55
CA LYS A 115 13.46 -28.92 1.65
C LYS A 115 13.36 -29.96 0.53
N GLU A 116 13.72 -29.58 -0.70
CA GLU A 116 14.20 -30.52 -1.73
C GLU A 116 15.36 -29.89 -2.50
#